data_AF-A0AA42QCZ1-F1
#
_entry.id   AF-A0AA42QCZ1-F1
#
_cell.length_a   1.000
_cell.length_b   1.000
_cell.length_c   1.000
_cell.angle_alpha   90.00
_cell.angle_beta   90.00
_cell.angle_gamma   90.00
#
_symmetry.space_group_name_H-M   'P 1'
#
loop_
_entity.id
_entity.type
_entity.pdbx_description
1 polymer ?
#
loop_
_entity_poly.entity_id
_entity_poly.type
_entity_poly.pdbx_seq_one_letter_code
_entity_poly.pdbx_strand_id
1 'polypeptide(L)'
;MSQPEYSGGSVDYYKVRIEHPTQQYRPPYEAECNDIIEALGMTFAEGNAFKAIWRKAAHRTLGKVKQGAREDGLYDSQKVEFFGKRMVIQSQALIDKEKSSL
;
A
#
# COMPACT_ATOMS: atom_id res chain seq x y z
N MET A 1 20.90 13.08 -14.35
CA MET A 1 20.23 12.14 -13.43
C MET A 1 19.40 12.97 -12.48
N SER A 2 18.08 12.74 -12.40
CA SER A 2 17.20 13.46 -11.48
C SER A 2 17.51 13.02 -10.04
N GLN A 3 17.69 13.98 -9.14
CA GLN A 3 17.81 13.73 -7.70
C GLN A 3 16.57 12.98 -7.22
N PRO A 4 16.69 11.97 -6.33
CA PRO A 4 15.53 11.35 -5.69
C PRO A 4 14.72 12.43 -4.98
N GLU A 5 13.43 12.54 -5.28
CA GLU A 5 12.57 13.52 -4.62
C GLU A 5 12.34 13.11 -3.16
N TYR A 6 13.03 13.78 -2.23
CA TYR A 6 12.86 13.62 -0.78
C TYR A 6 11.83 14.62 -0.25
N SER A 7 10.58 14.48 -0.71
CA SER A 7 9.47 15.31 -0.25
C SER A 7 8.42 14.46 0.48
N GLY A 8 7.67 15.10 1.38
CA GLY A 8 6.44 14.52 1.93
C GLY A 8 5.24 14.65 0.98
N GLY A 9 5.47 15.12 -0.25
CA GLY A 9 4.44 15.40 -1.25
C GLY A 9 4.11 14.20 -2.16
N SER A 10 3.43 14.49 -3.27
CA SER A 10 3.09 13.50 -4.30
C SER A 10 4.36 13.03 -5.00
N VAL A 11 4.79 11.80 -4.71
CA VAL A 11 6.01 11.18 -5.25
C VAL A 11 5.67 9.96 -6.15
N ASP A 12 6.42 9.80 -7.23
CA ASP A 12 6.10 8.88 -8.34
C ASP A 12 6.05 7.38 -7.98
N TYR A 13 6.67 6.96 -6.87
CA TYR A 13 6.64 5.55 -6.44
C TYR A 13 5.28 5.10 -5.86
N TYR A 14 4.33 6.03 -5.69
CA TYR A 14 2.93 5.72 -5.36
C TYR A 14 2.02 5.62 -6.58
N LYS A 15 2.52 5.95 -7.78
CA LYS A 15 1.74 5.91 -9.03
C LYS A 15 2.14 4.70 -9.87
N VAL A 16 1.17 4.02 -10.46
CA VAL A 16 1.40 2.92 -11.40
C VAL A 16 0.51 3.12 -12.62
N ARG A 17 1.13 3.13 -13.79
CA ARG A 17 0.42 3.14 -15.07
C ARG A 17 -0.04 1.73 -15.41
N ILE A 18 -1.35 1.56 -15.60
CA ILE A 18 -1.98 0.29 -15.99
C ILE A 18 -2.26 0.35 -17.49
N GLU A 19 -1.39 -0.28 -18.29
CA GLU A 19 -1.49 -0.28 -19.77
C GLU A 19 -2.55 -1.24 -20.31
N HIS A 20 -2.80 -2.35 -19.61
CA HIS A 20 -3.77 -3.36 -20.03
C HIS A 20 -4.72 -3.70 -18.87
N PRO A 21 -5.74 -2.87 -18.60
CA PRO A 21 -6.71 -3.14 -17.55
C PRO A 21 -7.42 -4.49 -17.75
N THR A 22 -7.69 -5.20 -16.64
CA THR A 22 -8.34 -6.52 -16.68
C THR A 22 -9.82 -6.45 -17.04
N GLN A 23 -10.47 -5.30 -16.82
CA GLN A 23 -11.85 -5.07 -17.25
C GLN A 23 -11.89 -4.81 -18.75
N GLN A 24 -12.71 -5.59 -19.47
CA GLN A 24 -12.95 -5.40 -20.89
C GLN A 24 -13.43 -3.96 -21.17
N TYR A 25 -12.81 -3.31 -22.16
CA TYR A 25 -13.08 -1.93 -22.61
C TYR A 25 -12.71 -0.81 -21.63
N ARG A 26 -12.03 -1.09 -20.52
CA ARG A 26 -11.49 -0.02 -19.67
C ARG A 26 -10.22 0.55 -20.33
N PRO A 27 -10.13 1.88 -20.57
CA PRO A 27 -8.93 2.48 -21.11
C PRO A 27 -7.77 2.41 -20.09
N PRO A 28 -6.51 2.44 -20.57
CA PRO A 28 -5.34 2.57 -19.70
C PRO A 28 -5.46 3.76 -18.76
N TYR A 29 -5.05 3.60 -17.50
CA TYR A 29 -5.20 4.62 -16.47
C TYR A 29 -4.00 4.65 -15.53
N GLU A 30 -3.85 5.75 -14.79
CA GLU A 30 -2.89 5.84 -13.69
C GLU A 30 -3.62 5.51 -12.39
N ALA A 31 -3.07 4.56 -11.63
CA ALA A 31 -3.53 4.23 -10.30
C ALA A 31 -2.58 4.86 -9.28
N GLU A 32 -3.12 5.64 -8.34
CA GLU A 32 -2.36 6.14 -7.19
C GLU A 32 -2.73 5.35 -5.93
N CYS A 33 -1.70 4.92 -5.19
CA CYS A 33 -1.86 4.12 -3.99
C CYS A 33 -2.71 4.84 -2.92
N ASN A 34 -2.56 6.16 -2.78
CA ASN A 34 -3.33 6.96 -1.81
C ASN A 34 -4.81 7.03 -2.19
N ASP A 35 -5.14 7.27 -3.47
CA ASP A 35 -6.52 7.32 -3.94
C ASP A 35 -7.28 6.04 -3.61
N ILE A 36 -6.63 4.87 -3.79
CA ILE A 36 -7.23 3.57 -3.48
C ILE A 36 -7.46 3.41 -1.97
N ILE A 37 -6.53 3.88 -1.15
CA ILE A 37 -6.64 3.82 0.32
C ILE A 37 -7.80 4.68 0.81
N GLU A 38 -7.93 5.90 0.30
CA GLU A 38 -9.00 6.83 0.66
C GLU A 38 -10.36 6.34 0.13
N ALA A 39 -10.42 5.88 -1.13
CA ALA A 39 -11.65 5.38 -1.74
C ALA A 39 -12.21 4.14 -1.04
N LEU A 40 -11.34 3.28 -0.49
CA LEU A 40 -11.74 2.10 0.29
C LEU A 40 -12.00 2.41 1.77
N GLY A 41 -11.73 3.64 2.24
CA GLY A 41 -11.87 3.99 3.65
C GLY A 41 -10.96 3.15 4.56
N MET A 42 -9.77 2.78 4.07
CA MET A 42 -8.87 1.89 4.81
C MET A 42 -8.49 2.47 6.17
N THR A 43 -8.46 1.61 7.18
CA THR A 43 -7.90 1.95 8.50
C THR A 43 -6.41 2.28 8.40
N PHE A 44 -5.86 2.87 9.47
CA PHE A 44 -4.44 3.14 9.56
C PHE A 44 -3.57 1.88 9.35
N ALA A 45 -4.01 0.71 9.84
CA ALA A 45 -3.27 -0.53 9.67
C ALA A 45 -3.30 -1.03 8.22
N GLU A 46 -4.48 -1.07 7.62
CA GLU A 46 -4.68 -1.50 6.22
C GLU A 46 -3.92 -0.61 5.25
N GLY A 47 -4.04 0.71 5.36
CA GLY A 47 -3.36 1.65 4.48
C GLY A 47 -1.83 1.51 4.55
N ASN A 48 -1.27 1.32 5.76
CA ASN A 48 0.18 1.12 5.88
C ASN A 48 0.65 -0.24 5.34
N ALA A 49 -0.11 -1.31 5.55
CA ALA A 49 0.18 -2.63 4.98
C ALA A 49 0.11 -2.59 3.45
N PHE A 50 -0.96 -1.99 2.89
CA PHE A 50 -1.14 -1.84 1.45
C PHE A 50 -0.02 -1.00 0.81
N LYS A 51 0.32 0.15 1.40
CA LYS A 51 1.47 0.98 0.95
C LYS A 51 2.78 0.18 0.96
N ALA A 52 3.00 -0.70 1.94
CA ALA A 52 4.21 -1.51 2.01
C ALA A 52 4.25 -2.56 0.89
N ILE A 53 3.14 -3.25 0.63
CA ILE A 53 3.01 -4.18 -0.50
C ILE A 53 3.27 -3.45 -1.82
N TRP A 54 2.63 -2.28 -2.01
CA TRP A 54 2.77 -1.46 -3.21
C TRP A 54 4.22 -1.07 -3.47
N ARG A 55 4.91 -0.48 -2.47
CA ARG A 55 6.32 -0.08 -2.61
C ARG A 55 7.22 -1.27 -2.90
N LYS A 56 7.03 -2.39 -2.20
CA LYS A 56 7.83 -3.61 -2.40
C LYS A 56 7.68 -4.12 -3.84
N ALA A 57 6.45 -4.18 -4.35
CA ALA A 57 6.18 -4.63 -5.71
C ALA A 57 6.74 -3.65 -6.75
N ALA A 58 6.47 -2.34 -6.58
CA ALA A 58 6.91 -1.29 -7.49
C ALA A 58 8.44 -1.18 -7.57
N HIS A 59 9.15 -1.35 -6.44
CA HIS A 59 10.61 -1.45 -6.45
C HIS A 59 11.06 -2.67 -7.26
N ARG A 60 10.60 -3.88 -6.90
CA ARG A 60 11.04 -5.13 -7.52
C ARG A 60 10.73 -5.22 -9.02
N THR A 61 9.61 -4.66 -9.47
CA THR A 61 9.08 -4.89 -10.84
C THR A 61 9.18 -3.68 -11.76
N LEU A 62 9.18 -2.45 -11.20
CA LEU A 62 9.19 -1.21 -11.98
C LEU A 62 10.43 -0.36 -11.72
N GLY A 63 11.32 -0.77 -10.81
CA GLY A 63 12.48 0.04 -10.39
C GLY A 63 12.09 1.33 -9.67
N LYS A 64 10.85 1.45 -9.18
CA LYS A 64 10.38 2.63 -8.45
C LYS A 64 10.86 2.58 -7.01
N VAL A 65 12.01 3.19 -6.74
CA VAL A 65 12.70 3.12 -5.44
C VAL A 65 12.39 4.34 -4.60
N LYS A 66 11.92 4.12 -3.36
CA LYS A 66 11.91 5.17 -2.34
C LYS A 66 13.35 5.39 -1.88
N GLN A 67 13.79 6.65 -1.75
CA GLN A 67 15.13 6.94 -1.27
C GLN A 67 15.46 6.23 0.05
N GLY A 68 16.62 5.56 0.08
CA GLY A 68 17.08 4.76 1.23
C GLY A 68 16.41 3.38 1.37
N ALA A 69 15.54 2.98 0.44
CA ALA A 69 14.98 1.63 0.44
C ALA A 69 16.04 0.59 0.05
N ARG A 70 16.07 -0.53 0.78
CA ARG A 70 16.89 -1.70 0.46
C ARG A 70 16.20 -2.54 -0.63
N GLU A 71 16.99 -3.09 -1.54
CA GLU A 71 16.50 -3.94 -2.64
C GLU A 71 15.91 -5.28 -2.16
N ASP A 72 16.35 -5.77 -1.00
CA ASP A 72 15.83 -7.01 -0.39
C ASP A 72 14.34 -6.92 0.00
N GLY A 73 13.80 -5.70 0.12
CA GLY A 73 12.42 -5.43 0.51
C GLY A 73 12.02 -6.04 1.85
N LEU A 74 12.98 -6.32 2.75
CA LEU A 74 12.72 -6.85 4.09
C LEU A 74 11.94 -5.84 4.93
N TYR A 75 12.29 -4.56 4.83
CA TYR A 75 11.62 -3.47 5.55
C TYR A 75 10.11 -3.44 5.25
N ASP A 76 9.73 -3.48 3.98
CA ASP A 76 8.30 -3.47 3.60
C ASP A 76 7.60 -4.76 4.05
N SER A 77 8.25 -5.92 3.97
CA SER A 77 7.70 -7.17 4.50
C SER A 77 7.43 -7.09 6.02
N GLN A 78 8.37 -6.52 6.79
CA GLN A 78 8.20 -6.32 8.23
C GLN A 78 7.07 -5.34 8.54
N LYS A 79 6.87 -4.29 7.72
CA LYS A 79 5.71 -3.40 7.84
C LYS A 79 4.41 -4.17 7.63
N VAL A 80 4.34 -5.04 6.62
CA VAL A 80 3.15 -5.89 6.40
C VAL A 80 2.89 -6.79 7.60
N GLU A 81 3.91 -7.46 8.15
CA GLU A 81 3.75 -8.30 9.34
C GLU A 81 3.24 -7.49 10.56
N PHE A 82 3.86 -6.34 10.83
CA PHE A 82 3.50 -5.49 11.96
C PHE A 82 2.05 -5.00 11.88
N PHE A 83 1.65 -4.46 10.73
CA PHE A 83 0.28 -3.96 10.55
C PHE A 83 -0.72 -5.10 10.38
N GLY A 84 -0.31 -6.25 9.85
CA GLY A 84 -1.09 -7.49 9.85
C GLY A 84 -1.51 -7.91 11.25
N LYS A 85 -0.57 -7.93 12.20
CA LYS A 85 -0.87 -8.20 13.62
C LYS A 85 -1.87 -7.20 14.21
N ARG A 86 -1.82 -5.92 13.80
CA ARG A 86 -2.80 -4.91 14.24
C ARG A 86 -4.18 -5.18 13.67
N MET A 87 -4.29 -5.57 12.40
CA MET A 87 -5.57 -5.94 11.79
C MET A 87 -6.22 -7.12 12.52
N VAL A 88 -5.46 -8.16 12.88
CA VAL A 88 -5.98 -9.30 13.66
C VAL A 88 -6.56 -8.85 15.00
N ILE A 89 -5.85 -7.97 15.73
CA ILE A 89 -6.32 -7.44 17.02
C ILE A 89 -7.61 -6.62 16.84
N GLN A 90 -7.67 -5.77 15.81
CA GLN A 90 -8.85 -4.95 15.53
C GLN A 90 -10.07 -5.81 15.18
N SER A 91 -9.90 -6.83 14.34
CA SER A 91 -10.97 -7.77 14.00
C SER A 91 -11.44 -8.57 15.22
N GLN A 92 -10.52 -9.03 16.06
CA GLN A 92 -10.88 -9.74 17.29
C GLN A 92 -11.69 -8.86 18.24
N ALA A 93 -11.31 -7.59 18.39
CA ALA A 93 -12.05 -6.64 19.22
C ALA A 93 -13.48 -6.39 18.72
N LEU A 94 -13.71 -6.43 17.40
CA LEU A 94 -15.06 -6.36 16.83
C LEU A 94 -15.89 -7.59 17.19
N ILE A 95 -15.32 -8.79 17.03
CA ILE A 95 -15.98 -10.07 17.38
C ILE A 95 -16.35 -10.09 18.88
N ASP A 96 -15.44 -9.65 19.75
CA ASP A 96 -15.67 -9.66 21.19
C ASP A 96 -16.75 -8.64 21.61
N LYS A 97 -16.81 -7.50 20.91
CA LYS A 97 -17.87 -6.50 21.08
C LYS A 97 -19.24 -7.04 20.68
N GLU A 98 -19.33 -7.76 19.56
CA GLU A 98 -20.58 -8.40 19.11
C GLU A 98 -21.07 -9.43 20.13
N LYS A 99 -20.18 -10.29 20.65
CA LYS A 99 -20.52 -11.27 21.70
C LYS A 99 -21.00 -10.63 22.99
N SER A 100 -20.43 -9.49 23.37
CA SER A 100 -20.81 -8.75 24.59
C SER A 100 -22.12 -7.97 24.43
N SER A 101 -22.66 -7.88 23.21
CA SER A 101 -23.90 -7.17 22.88
C SER A 101 -25.10 -8.12 22.71
N LEU A 102 -24.89 -9.43 22.88
CA LEU A 102 -25.89 -10.50 22.86
C LEU A 102 -26.20 -10.95 24.30
#